data_AF-A0A1J3EJZ6-F1
#
_entry.id   AF-A0A1J3EJZ6-F1
#
_cell.length_a   1.000
_cell.length_b   1.000
_cell.length_c   1.000
_cell.angle_alpha   90.00
_cell.angle_beta   90.00
_cell.angle_gamma   90.00
#
_symmetry.space_group_name_H-M   'P 1'
#
loop_
_entity.id
_entity.type
_entity.pdbx_description
1 polymer ?
#
loop_
_entity_poly.entity_id
_entity_poly.type
_entity_poly.pdbx_seq_one_letter_code
_entity_poly.pdbx_strand_id
1 'polypeptide(L)'
;SLFRPDEAFESSKQSLDTEKLLSILDVNSLVEDAVSAKVMGKNRDYYGVGLWTLASFINHSCIPNARRLHVGDYVIVHASRDVKAG
;
A
#
# COMPACT_ATOMS: atom_id res chain seq x y z
N SER A 1 -15.95 -4.59 10.47
CA SER A 1 -16.32 -5.49 9.36
C SER A 1 -15.09 -6.25 8.92
N LEU A 2 -15.22 -7.52 8.55
CA LEU A 2 -14.11 -8.33 7.99
C LEU A 2 -13.98 -8.01 6.50
N PHE A 3 -12.76 -7.76 6.04
CA PHE A 3 -12.47 -7.58 4.61
C PHE A 3 -12.73 -8.89 3.86
N ARG A 4 -13.62 -8.88 2.87
CA ARG A 4 -14.02 -10.02 2.04
C ARG A 4 -13.73 -9.73 0.56
N PRO A 5 -12.60 -10.20 0.03
CA PRO A 5 -12.19 -9.87 -1.34
C PRO A 5 -13.04 -10.56 -2.43
N ASP A 6 -13.78 -11.63 -2.09
CA ASP A 6 -14.55 -12.43 -3.06
C ASP A 6 -15.98 -11.93 -3.29
N GLU A 7 -16.43 -10.89 -2.58
CA GLU A 7 -17.73 -10.28 -2.84
C GLU A 7 -17.66 -9.45 -4.12
N ALA A 8 -18.42 -9.86 -5.15
CA ALA A 8 -18.44 -9.19 -6.45
C ALA A 8 -18.89 -7.73 -6.29
N PHE A 9 -18.02 -6.79 -6.66
CA PHE A 9 -18.34 -5.37 -6.70
C PHE A 9 -19.24 -5.07 -7.91
N GLU A 10 -20.50 -4.70 -7.68
CA GLU A 10 -21.33 -4.18 -8.75
C GLU A 10 -20.80 -2.82 -9.20
N SER A 11 -20.18 -2.80 -10.38
CA SER A 11 -19.70 -1.56 -11.01
C SER A 11 -20.89 -0.69 -11.43
N SER A 12 -21.22 0.32 -10.65
CA SER A 12 -22.17 1.35 -11.05
C SER A 12 -21.57 2.21 -12.19
N LYS A 13 -22.34 2.48 -13.25
CA LYS A 13 -21.95 3.38 -14.35
C LYS A 13 -22.01 4.86 -13.92
N GLN A 14 -21.22 5.23 -12.93
CA GLN A 14 -21.06 6.63 -12.54
C GLN A 14 -19.83 7.23 -13.24
N SER A 15 -19.90 8.52 -13.56
CA SER A 15 -18.73 9.27 -14.03
C SER A 15 -17.67 9.27 -12.94
N LEU A 16 -16.45 8.87 -13.31
CA LEU A 16 -15.33 8.78 -12.38
C LEU A 16 -14.81 10.19 -12.06
N ASP A 17 -14.84 10.58 -10.79
CA ASP A 17 -14.22 11.83 -10.34
C ASP A 17 -12.70 11.63 -10.22
N THR A 18 -11.99 12.02 -11.29
CA THR A 18 -10.53 11.86 -11.39
C THR A 18 -9.78 12.71 -10.38
N GLU A 19 -10.28 13.89 -10.02
CA GLU A 19 -9.62 14.79 -9.06
C GLU A 19 -9.68 14.17 -7.66
N LYS A 20 -10.84 13.62 -7.29
CA LYS A 20 -11.00 12.87 -6.05
C LYS A 20 -10.09 11.64 -6.01
N LEU A 21 -9.95 10.90 -7.11
CA LEU A 21 -9.06 9.74 -7.13
C LEU A 21 -7.59 10.12 -6.99
N LEU A 22 -7.16 11.18 -7.67
CA LEU A 22 -5.78 11.68 -7.55
C LEU A 22 -5.48 12.13 -6.12
N SER A 23 -6.39 12.85 -5.46
CA SER A 23 -6.21 13.23 -4.06
C SER A 23 -6.15 12.05 -3.09
N ILE A 24 -6.91 10.97 -3.35
CA ILE A 24 -6.80 9.72 -2.58
C ILE A 24 -5.43 9.08 -2.78
N LEU A 25 -4.95 8.99 -4.01
CA LEU A 25 -3.65 8.40 -4.33
C LEU A 25 -2.50 9.18 -3.72
N ASP A 26 -2.55 10.51 -3.74
CA ASP A 26 -1.51 11.40 -3.23
C ASP A 26 -1.18 11.13 -1.74
N VAL A 27 -2.21 10.86 -0.93
CA VAL A 27 -2.03 10.68 0.53
C VAL A 27 -1.98 9.22 0.98
N ASN A 28 -2.49 8.27 0.18
CA ASN A 28 -2.63 6.86 0.59
C ASN A 28 -1.77 5.88 -0.21
N SER A 29 -1.15 6.32 -1.32
CA SER A 29 -0.34 5.42 -2.12
C SER A 29 0.92 4.99 -1.37
N LEU A 30 1.28 3.72 -1.54
CA LEU A 30 2.55 3.20 -1.07
C LEU A 30 3.50 3.11 -2.25
N VAL A 31 4.71 3.63 -2.04
CA VAL A 31 5.82 3.52 -2.98
C VAL A 31 6.62 2.28 -2.63
N GLU A 32 6.98 1.51 -3.65
CA GLU A 32 7.93 0.41 -3.53
C GLU A 32 9.30 0.93 -3.10
N ASP A 33 9.70 0.64 -1.85
CA ASP A 33 11.02 0.99 -1.33
C ASP A 33 11.99 -0.16 -1.64
N ALA A 34 12.57 -0.10 -2.84
CA ALA A 34 13.17 -1.26 -3.48
C ALA A 34 14.62 -1.51 -3.00
N VAL A 35 14.78 -2.10 -1.80
CA VAL A 35 16.04 -2.81 -1.47
C VAL A 35 16.15 -4.08 -2.31
N SER A 36 15.02 -4.76 -2.58
CA SER A 36 14.95 -6.01 -3.36
C SER A 36 15.20 -5.83 -4.86
N ALA A 37 14.86 -4.68 -5.48
CA ALA A 37 15.13 -4.46 -6.90
C ALA A 37 16.63 -4.42 -7.23
N LYS A 38 17.50 -4.11 -6.26
CA LYS A 38 18.96 -4.14 -6.46
C LYS A 38 19.52 -5.55 -6.63
N VAL A 39 18.81 -6.60 -6.20
CA VAL A 39 19.29 -7.99 -6.32
C VAL A 39 19.05 -8.58 -7.71
N MET A 40 18.11 -8.03 -8.50
CA MET A 40 17.74 -8.55 -9.83
C MET A 40 18.47 -7.91 -11.02
N GLY A 41 19.58 -7.22 -10.78
CA GLY A 41 20.67 -7.05 -11.76
C GLY A 41 20.44 -6.18 -13.01
N LYS A 42 19.22 -5.81 -13.43
CA LYS A 42 19.01 -4.94 -14.61
C LYS A 42 17.72 -4.08 -14.52
N ASN A 43 17.90 -2.77 -14.77
CA ASN A 43 16.92 -1.66 -14.85
C ASN A 43 16.51 -1.08 -13.48
N ARG A 44 17.09 0.04 -13.01
CA ARG A 44 16.86 1.45 -13.41
C ARG A 44 15.37 1.85 -13.35
N ASP A 45 15.04 2.53 -12.25
CA ASP A 45 14.02 3.59 -12.12
C ASP A 45 12.52 3.25 -12.07
N TYR A 46 12.10 1.99 -11.95
CA TYR A 46 10.68 1.70 -11.69
C TYR A 46 10.40 1.67 -10.19
N TYR A 47 9.89 2.79 -9.67
CA TYR A 47 9.21 2.86 -8.38
C TYR A 47 7.72 2.54 -8.63
N GLY A 48 7.28 1.33 -8.30
CA GLY A 48 5.86 1.00 -8.31
C GLY A 48 5.10 1.90 -7.32
N VAL A 49 3.96 2.44 -7.74
CA VAL A 49 2.99 3.13 -6.89
C VAL A 49 1.70 2.33 -6.92
N GLY A 50 1.16 2.04 -5.74
CA GLY A 50 -0.09 1.28 -5.62
C GLY A 50 -0.90 1.70 -4.40
N LEU A 51 -2.17 1.28 -4.39
CA LEU A 51 -3.09 1.48 -3.28
C LEU A 51 -3.39 0.14 -2.63
N TRP A 52 -2.97 -0.02 -1.36
CA TRP A 52 -3.31 -1.17 -0.53
C TRP A 52 -4.25 -0.70 0.57
N THR A 53 -5.54 -0.78 0.32
CA THR A 53 -6.61 -0.20 1.15
C THR A 53 -6.48 -0.51 2.64
N LEU A 54 -6.09 -1.73 3.03
CA LEU A 54 -5.88 -2.07 4.45
C LEU A 54 -4.63 -1.41 5.05
N ALA A 55 -3.52 -1.37 4.30
CA ALA A 55 -2.27 -0.79 4.77
C ALA A 55 -2.32 0.75 4.80
N SER A 56 -3.14 1.38 3.98
CA SER A 56 -3.31 2.84 3.94
C SER A 56 -3.86 3.45 5.24
N PHE A 57 -4.43 2.65 6.14
CA PHE A 57 -4.86 3.12 7.47
C PHE A 57 -3.69 3.32 8.45
N ILE A 58 -2.47 2.88 8.12
CA ILE A 58 -1.30 2.98 8.99
C ILE A 58 -0.69 4.38 8.85
N ASN A 59 -0.73 5.15 9.95
CA ASN A 59 -0.17 6.50 9.98
C ASN A 59 1.36 6.52 9.94
N HIS A 60 1.91 7.65 9.50
CA HIS A 60 3.34 7.92 9.57
C HIS A 60 3.83 8.07 11.02
N SER A 61 5.05 7.59 11.29
CA SER A 61 5.82 7.88 12.50
C SER A 61 7.30 7.86 12.17
N CYS A 62 8.06 8.84 12.66
CA CYS A 62 9.52 8.86 12.53
C CYS A 62 10.19 7.68 13.26
N ILE A 63 9.50 7.11 14.27
CA ILE A 63 9.95 5.95 15.04
C ILE A 63 8.83 4.91 14.99
N PRO A 64 8.69 4.16 13.88
CA PRO A 64 7.55 3.30 13.66
C PRO A 64 7.62 2.02 14.49
N ASN A 65 6.45 1.44 14.79
CA ASN A 65 6.29 0.15 15.45
C ASN A 65 5.93 -0.99 14.47
N ALA A 66 5.69 -0.66 13.20
CA ALA A 66 5.50 -1.60 12.11
C ALA A 66 6.42 -1.23 10.93
N ARG A 67 6.73 -2.20 10.09
CA ARG A 67 7.49 -2.02 8.84
C ARG A 67 6.70 -2.67 7.70
N ARG A 68 6.91 -2.14 6.49
CA ARG A 68 6.32 -2.66 5.26
C ARG A 68 7.41 -3.21 4.35
N LEU A 69 7.12 -4.29 3.64
CA LEU A 69 7.96 -4.91 2.62
C LEU A 69 7.11 -5.16 1.37
N HIS A 70 7.69 -4.94 0.19
CA HIS A 70 7.08 -5.28 -1.09
C HIS A 70 7.69 -6.58 -1.63
N VAL A 71 6.84 -7.50 -2.09
CA VAL A 71 7.23 -8.75 -2.75
C VAL A 71 6.33 -8.91 -3.98
N GLY A 72 6.83 -8.48 -5.15
CA GLY A 72 5.97 -8.33 -6.33
C GLY A 72 4.82 -7.38 -6.03
N ASP A 73 3.59 -7.82 -6.31
CA ASP A 73 2.36 -7.03 -6.10
C ASP A 73 1.83 -7.06 -4.64
N TYR A 74 2.51 -7.78 -3.76
CA TYR A 74 2.11 -7.94 -2.36
C TYR A 74 2.83 -6.93 -1.45
N VAL A 75 2.05 -6.31 -0.55
CA VAL A 75 2.58 -5.57 0.60
C VAL A 75 2.42 -6.40 1.86
N ILE A 76 3.54 -6.64 2.54
CA ILE A 76 3.59 -7.32 3.84
C ILE A 76 3.84 -6.26 4.90
N VAL A 77 2.94 -6.15 5.87
CA VAL A 77 3.13 -5.31 7.07
C VAL A 77 3.42 -6.21 8.26
N HIS A 78 4.50 -5.94 8.97
CA HIS A 78 4.86 -6.68 10.18
C HIS A 78 5.22 -5.74 11.33
N ALA A 79 5.00 -6.18 12.56
CA ALA A 79 5.49 -5.48 13.75
C ALA A 79 7.03 -5.44 13.74
N SER A 80 7.61 -4.29 14.08
CA SER A 80 9.07 -4.10 14.17
C SER A 80 9.58 -3.93 15.60
N ARG A 81 8.66 -3.98 16.56
CA ARG A 81 8.88 -3.99 18.02
C ARG A 81 7.61 -4.52 18.69
N ASP A 82 7.66 -4.71 19.99
CA ASP A 82 6.48 -5.11 20.76
C ASP A 82 5.37 -4.06 20.63
N VAL A 83 4.17 -4.53 20.30
CA VAL A 83 2.97 -3.71 20.16
C VAL A 83 1.98 -4.17 21.23
N LYS A 84 1.57 -3.24 22.09
CA LYS A 84 0.53 -3.50 23.10
C LYS A 84 -0.84 -3.61 22.42
N ALA A 85 -1.77 -4.30 23.06
CA ALA A 85 -3.18 -4.24 22.65
C ALA A 85 -3.66 -2.78 22.66
N GLY A 86 -4.38 -2.40 21.60
CA GLY A 86 -4.98 -1.08 21.42
C GLY A 86 -6.41 -1.02 21.89
#